data_AF-A1UB61-F1
#
_entry.id   AF-A1UB61-F1
#
_cell.length_a   1.000
_cell.length_b   1.000
_cell.length_c   1.000
_cell.angle_alpha   90.00
_cell.angle_beta   90.00
_cell.angle_gamma   90.00
#
_symmetry.space_group_name_H-M   'P 1'
#
loop_
_entity.id
_entity.type
_entity.pdbx_description
1 polymer ?
#
loop_
_entity_poly.entity_id
_entity_poly.type
_entity_poly.pdbx_seq_one_letter_code
_entity_poly.pdbx_strand_id
1 'polypeptide(L)'
;MASEPPPRRRTLARRVPVRFYVFDVLSVDGRDITRQAYASRRDHLTEIATVSTGCTVQFPSSFRDTDPATVLAASAELGLEGIVCKHLDSQYTPGLRSRDWIKTPHRLRSEFVVGGWLPGVGVDHIGAVLVGAYGFAGRLQFCGAVPAGAKCPSAASTYEPVSLLRRRTSPFSDPLPDFIFPPWPMGDTATDWCGRLPGTEWHSSAPVMEGSSN
;
A
#
# COMPACT_ATOMS: atom_id res chain seq x y z
N MET A 1 -34.46 8.86 8.54
CA MET A 1 -34.93 8.17 7.32
C MET A 1 -33.75 8.09 6.35
N ALA A 2 -33.08 6.94 6.25
CA ALA A 2 -32.02 6.76 5.26
C ALA A 2 -32.67 6.66 3.87
N SER A 3 -32.29 7.54 2.95
CA SER A 3 -32.79 7.52 1.58
C SER A 3 -32.36 6.25 0.85
N GLU A 4 -33.26 5.69 0.04
CA GLU A 4 -33.01 4.45 -0.68
C GLU A 4 -31.84 4.62 -1.67
N PRO A 5 -30.79 3.77 -1.60
CA PRO A 5 -29.64 3.93 -2.48
C PRO A 5 -30.01 3.56 -3.93
N PRO A 6 -29.48 4.29 -4.93
CA PRO A 6 -29.84 4.11 -6.33
C PRO A 6 -29.58 2.67 -6.84
N PRO A 7 -30.36 2.18 -7.82
CA PRO A 7 -30.43 0.76 -8.22
C PRO A 7 -29.11 0.14 -8.69
N ARG A 8 -28.17 0.95 -9.22
CA ARG A 8 -26.81 0.50 -9.56
C ARG A 8 -26.01 0.05 -8.33
N ARG A 9 -26.16 0.74 -7.19
CA ARG A 9 -25.45 0.40 -5.93
C ARG A 9 -25.94 -0.92 -5.34
N ARG A 10 -27.24 -1.22 -5.44
CA ARG A 10 -27.82 -2.48 -4.95
C ARG A 10 -27.35 -3.70 -5.75
N THR A 11 -27.13 -3.51 -7.06
CA THR A 11 -26.67 -4.57 -7.97
C THR A 11 -25.20 -4.92 -7.75
N LEU A 12 -24.34 -3.93 -7.51
CA LEU A 12 -22.93 -4.14 -7.16
C LEU A 12 -22.74 -4.76 -5.78
N ALA A 13 -23.48 -4.30 -4.76
CA ALA A 13 -23.38 -4.83 -3.39
C ALA A 13 -23.75 -6.34 -3.29
N ARG A 14 -24.60 -6.84 -4.19
CA ARG A 14 -24.93 -8.27 -4.30
C ARG A 14 -23.85 -9.09 -5.02
N ARG A 15 -23.06 -8.47 -5.89
CA ARG A 15 -21.98 -9.13 -6.67
C ARG A 15 -20.63 -9.06 -5.96
N VAL A 16 -20.41 -8.01 -5.19
CA VAL A 16 -19.19 -7.78 -4.41
C VAL A 16 -19.63 -7.46 -2.97
N PRO A 17 -19.66 -8.46 -2.08
CA PRO A 17 -20.08 -8.24 -0.70
C PRO A 17 -19.12 -7.29 0.01
N VAL A 18 -19.67 -6.27 0.67
CA VAL A 18 -18.90 -5.28 1.44
C VAL A 18 -19.09 -5.54 2.92
N ARG A 19 -17.99 -5.52 3.67
CA ARG A 19 -17.98 -5.55 5.14
C ARG A 19 -17.48 -4.21 5.67
N PHE A 20 -18.11 -3.70 6.71
CA PHE A 20 -17.73 -2.46 7.37
C PHE A 20 -17.04 -2.78 8.71
N TYR A 21 -15.75 -2.48 8.80
CA TYR A 21 -14.96 -2.71 10.01
C TYR A 21 -14.89 -1.45 10.86
N VAL A 22 -15.51 -1.47 12.05
CA VAL A 22 -15.59 -0.34 12.96
C VAL A 22 -14.49 -0.44 14.02
N PHE A 23 -13.63 0.57 14.09
CA PHE A 23 -12.43 0.56 14.94
C PHE A 23 -12.36 1.71 15.95
N ASP A 24 -13.32 2.65 15.91
CA ASP A 24 -13.49 3.74 16.86
C ASP A 24 -14.96 4.20 16.83
N VAL A 25 -15.38 4.96 17.83
CA VAL A 25 -16.71 5.56 17.93
C VAL A 25 -16.57 7.02 18.32
N LEU A 26 -17.19 7.91 17.55
CA LEU A 26 -17.05 9.35 17.70
C LEU A 26 -18.25 10.00 18.40
N SER A 27 -19.39 9.31 18.41
CA SER A 27 -20.61 9.75 19.10
C SER A 27 -21.43 8.55 19.56
N VAL A 28 -22.05 8.69 20.74
CA VAL A 28 -22.99 7.72 21.32
C VAL A 28 -24.24 8.50 21.74
N ASP A 29 -25.42 8.03 21.33
CA ASP A 29 -26.72 8.66 21.61
C ASP A 29 -26.77 10.17 21.31
N GLY A 30 -26.14 10.57 20.21
CA GLY A 30 -26.08 11.97 19.76
C GLY A 30 -25.11 12.86 20.53
N ARG A 31 -24.37 12.31 21.51
CA ARG A 31 -23.33 13.04 22.24
C ARG A 31 -21.99 12.84 21.57
N ASP A 32 -21.25 13.92 21.34
CA ASP A 32 -19.87 13.88 20.87
C ASP A 32 -18.94 13.38 21.99
N ILE A 33 -18.16 12.34 21.70
CA ILE A 33 -17.18 11.75 22.63
C ILE A 33 -15.74 11.81 22.10
N THR A 34 -15.48 12.58 21.03
CA THR A 34 -14.15 12.73 20.42
C THR A 34 -13.08 13.21 21.39
N ARG A 35 -13.46 13.99 22.42
CA ARG A 35 -12.56 14.49 23.47
C ARG A 35 -12.27 13.48 24.59
N GLN A 36 -12.95 12.34 24.62
CA GLN A 36 -12.61 11.28 25.57
C GLN A 36 -11.34 10.54 25.13
N ALA A 37 -10.66 9.90 26.07
CA ALA A 37 -9.55 8.99 25.81
C ALA A 37 -9.97 7.84 24.88
N TYR A 38 -9.05 7.37 24.03
CA TYR A 38 -9.29 6.22 23.14
C TYR A 38 -9.74 4.98 23.91
N ALA A 39 -9.20 4.75 25.11
CA ALA A 39 -9.61 3.65 25.98
C ALA A 39 -11.14 3.67 26.24
N SER A 40 -11.69 4.82 26.65
CA SER A 40 -13.11 4.99 26.93
C SER A 40 -13.97 4.85 25.67
N ARG A 41 -13.55 5.46 24.54
CA ARG A 41 -14.25 5.28 23.27
C ARG A 41 -14.26 3.81 22.83
N ARG A 42 -13.17 3.09 23.05
CA ARG A 42 -13.08 1.68 22.72
C ARG A 42 -13.95 0.79 23.61
N ASP A 43 -14.16 1.17 24.88
CA ASP A 43 -15.12 0.50 25.76
C ASP A 43 -16.56 0.68 25.25
N HIS A 44 -16.95 1.90 24.89
CA HIS A 44 -18.25 2.16 24.24
C HIS A 44 -18.44 1.36 22.94
N LEU A 45 -17.40 1.25 22.11
CA LEU A 45 -17.47 0.45 20.89
C LEU A 45 -17.65 -1.05 21.20
N THR A 46 -17.08 -1.54 22.30
CA THR A 46 -17.23 -2.93 22.74
C THR A 46 -18.66 -3.19 23.20
N GLU A 47 -19.24 -2.27 23.96
CA GLU A 47 -20.66 -2.33 24.36
C GLU A 47 -21.59 -2.37 23.13
N ILE A 48 -21.37 -1.49 22.14
CA ILE A 48 -22.12 -1.47 20.88
C ILE A 48 -21.98 -2.80 20.12
N ALA A 49 -20.78 -3.39 20.12
CA ALA A 49 -20.54 -4.66 19.44
C ALA A 49 -21.35 -5.81 20.05
N THR A 50 -21.64 -5.80 21.36
CA THR A 50 -22.42 -6.87 22.02
C THR A 50 -23.87 -6.96 21.55
N VAL A 51 -24.45 -5.85 21.10
CA VAL A 51 -25.84 -5.76 20.63
C VAL A 51 -25.95 -5.73 19.11
N SER A 52 -24.82 -5.66 18.41
CA SER A 52 -24.79 -5.65 16.95
C SER A 52 -25.01 -7.05 16.39
N THR A 53 -26.02 -7.20 15.53
CA THR A 53 -26.35 -8.47 14.90
C THR A 53 -26.12 -8.41 13.39
N GLY A 54 -25.51 -9.47 12.84
CA GLY A 54 -25.27 -9.61 11.40
C GLY A 54 -23.80 -9.58 10.98
N CYS A 55 -23.52 -10.05 9.76
CA CYS A 55 -22.14 -10.21 9.25
C CYS A 55 -21.60 -8.98 8.51
N THR A 56 -22.42 -7.95 8.29
CA THR A 56 -22.05 -6.77 7.48
C THR A 56 -21.15 -5.81 8.25
N VAL A 57 -21.39 -5.64 9.54
CA VAL A 57 -20.56 -4.81 10.43
C VAL A 57 -19.66 -5.73 11.24
N GLN A 58 -18.38 -5.40 11.30
CA GLN A 58 -17.35 -6.18 11.96
C GLN A 58 -16.61 -5.29 12.94
N PHE A 59 -16.25 -5.84 14.09
CA PHE A 59 -15.50 -5.13 15.13
C PHE A 59 -14.17 -5.86 15.31
N PRO A 60 -13.07 -5.38 14.66
CA PRO A 60 -11.76 -5.99 14.83
C PRO A 60 -11.38 -6.07 16.30
N SER A 61 -10.68 -7.13 16.70
CA SER A 61 -10.14 -7.24 18.06
C SER A 61 -9.15 -6.11 18.36
N SER A 62 -9.06 -5.71 19.64
CA SER A 62 -8.06 -4.76 20.14
C SER A 62 -7.33 -5.38 21.32
N PHE A 63 -6.01 -5.22 21.35
CA PHE A 63 -5.15 -5.81 22.36
C PHE A 63 -4.53 -4.67 23.18
N ARG A 64 -4.94 -4.52 24.45
CA ARG A 64 -4.42 -3.49 25.36
C ARG A 64 -3.19 -3.96 26.14
N ASP A 65 -3.20 -5.23 26.54
CA ASP A 65 -2.20 -5.85 27.43
C ASP A 65 -1.32 -6.88 26.71
N THR A 66 -1.17 -6.71 25.39
CA THR A 66 -0.31 -7.57 24.56
C THR A 66 0.80 -6.74 23.96
N ASP A 67 2.02 -7.26 24.00
CA ASP A 67 3.16 -6.66 23.33
C ASP A 67 2.85 -6.43 21.83
N PRO A 68 2.98 -5.20 21.31
CA PRO A 68 2.70 -4.89 19.91
C PRO A 68 3.49 -5.75 18.91
N ALA A 69 4.71 -6.19 19.25
CA ALA A 69 5.49 -7.04 18.35
C ALA A 69 4.84 -8.42 18.15
N THR A 70 4.20 -8.96 19.20
CA THR A 70 3.42 -10.21 19.14
C THR A 70 2.22 -10.05 18.21
N VAL A 71 1.47 -8.95 18.33
CA VAL A 71 0.32 -8.67 17.46
C VAL A 71 0.77 -8.45 16.01
N LEU A 72 1.90 -7.78 15.81
CA LEU A 72 2.50 -7.58 14.49
C LEU A 72 2.87 -8.93 13.84
N ALA A 73 3.54 -9.82 14.57
CA ALA A 73 3.88 -11.16 14.07
C ALA A 73 2.62 -11.96 13.68
N ALA A 74 1.62 -12.01 14.55
CA ALA A 74 0.35 -12.68 14.26
C ALA A 74 -0.35 -12.09 13.02
N SER A 75 -0.29 -10.76 12.83
CA SER A 75 -0.85 -10.12 11.65
C SER A 75 -0.13 -10.54 10.35
N ALA A 76 1.16 -10.88 10.42
CA ALA A 76 1.92 -11.39 9.28
C ALA A 76 1.45 -12.80 8.89
N GLU A 77 1.29 -13.68 9.89
CA GLU A 77 0.80 -15.06 9.70
C GLU A 77 -0.60 -15.09 9.08
N LEU A 78 -1.43 -14.09 9.40
CA LEU A 78 -2.77 -13.91 8.84
C LEU A 78 -2.79 -13.19 7.47
N GLY A 79 -1.62 -12.83 6.92
CA GLY A 79 -1.52 -12.11 5.64
C GLY A 79 -2.14 -10.71 5.66
N LEU A 80 -2.24 -10.07 6.83
CA LEU A 80 -2.75 -8.71 6.98
C LEU A 80 -1.67 -7.68 6.61
N GLU A 81 -2.07 -6.43 6.36
CA GLU A 81 -1.12 -5.36 6.01
C GLU A 81 -0.15 -5.04 7.17
N GLY A 82 -0.58 -5.23 8.41
CA GLY A 82 0.14 -4.89 9.63
C GLY A 82 -0.82 -4.42 10.73
N ILE A 83 -0.33 -3.57 11.63
CA ILE A 83 -1.11 -3.11 12.78
C ILE A 83 -1.21 -1.58 12.85
N VAL A 84 -2.18 -1.10 13.63
CA VAL A 84 -2.28 0.31 14.05
C VAL A 84 -2.28 0.36 15.58
N CYS A 85 -1.24 0.95 16.15
CA CYS A 85 -1.16 1.21 17.58
C CYS A 85 -1.77 2.57 17.88
N LYS A 86 -2.67 2.65 18.87
CA LYS A 86 -3.34 3.88 19.28
C LYS A 86 -3.03 4.16 20.74
N HIS A 87 -2.58 5.38 21.05
CA HIS A 87 -2.32 5.79 22.43
C HIS A 87 -3.63 5.80 23.21
N LEU A 88 -3.67 5.12 24.37
CA LEU A 88 -4.91 4.89 25.12
C LEU A 88 -5.55 6.19 25.61
N ASP A 89 -4.74 7.18 25.99
CA ASP A 89 -5.24 8.47 26.48
C ASP A 89 -5.51 9.50 25.36
N SER A 90 -5.34 9.11 24.09
CA SER A 90 -5.49 10.06 22.98
C SER A 90 -6.95 10.43 22.70
N GLN A 91 -7.18 11.71 22.46
CA GLN A 91 -8.42 12.21 21.87
C GLN A 91 -8.47 11.91 20.37
N TYR A 92 -9.67 11.90 19.80
CA TYR A 92 -9.83 11.87 18.35
C TYR A 92 -9.73 13.29 17.80
N THR A 93 -8.76 13.57 16.93
CA THR A 93 -8.59 14.87 16.29
C THR A 93 -8.91 14.78 14.79
N PRO A 94 -10.11 15.24 14.35
CA PRO A 94 -10.51 15.14 12.96
C PRO A 94 -9.53 15.82 12.00
N GLY A 95 -9.18 15.12 10.91
CA GLY A 95 -8.31 15.66 9.85
C GLY A 95 -6.82 15.76 10.20
N LEU A 96 -6.42 15.45 11.44
CA LEU A 96 -5.03 15.54 11.87
C LEU A 96 -4.30 14.19 11.79
N ARG A 97 -3.10 14.19 11.21
CA ARG A 97 -2.16 13.08 11.32
C ARG A 97 -1.38 13.20 12.64
N SER A 98 -1.92 12.63 13.72
CA SER A 98 -1.26 12.61 15.03
C SER A 98 -0.18 11.54 15.14
N ARG A 99 0.72 11.68 16.13
CA ARG A 99 1.63 10.62 16.59
C ARG A 99 0.94 9.61 17.49
N ASP A 100 -0.26 9.91 17.96
CA ASP A 100 -1.05 9.01 18.81
C ASP A 100 -1.47 7.73 18.08
N TRP A 101 -1.50 7.75 16.74
CA TRP A 101 -1.88 6.62 15.90
C TRP A 101 -0.71 6.25 15.00
N ILE A 102 -0.06 5.14 15.31
CA ILE A 102 1.11 4.66 14.59
C ILE A 102 0.69 3.47 13.74
N LYS A 103 0.72 3.65 12.42
CA LYS A 103 0.57 2.55 11.47
C LYS A 103 1.92 1.86 11.28
N THR A 104 1.96 0.57 11.55
CA THR A 104 3.14 -0.29 11.38
C THR A 104 2.80 -1.38 10.36
N PRO A 105 2.96 -1.10 9.06
CA PRO A 105 2.73 -2.10 8.02
C PRO A 105 3.93 -3.04 7.91
N HIS A 106 3.67 -4.27 7.47
CA HIS A 106 4.72 -5.17 6.99
C HIS A 106 5.38 -4.56 5.76
N ARG A 107 6.71 -4.55 5.78
CA ARG A 107 7.50 -4.02 4.68
C ARG A 107 8.29 -5.16 4.06
N LEU A 108 7.78 -5.67 2.95
CA LEU A 108 8.57 -6.53 2.09
C LEU A 108 9.58 -5.67 1.34
N ARG A 109 10.81 -6.17 1.28
CA ARG A 109 11.89 -5.55 0.50
C ARG A 109 12.35 -6.58 -0.51
N SER A 110 12.47 -6.14 -1.74
CA SER A 110 13.06 -6.89 -2.83
C SER A 110 13.90 -5.94 -3.67
N GLU A 111 14.89 -6.49 -4.35
CA GLU A 111 15.74 -5.77 -5.28
C GLU A 111 15.19 -5.94 -6.70
N PHE A 112 15.24 -4.86 -7.47
CA PHE A 112 14.78 -4.85 -8.85
C PHE A 112 15.76 -4.09 -9.73
N VAL A 113 15.76 -4.41 -11.00
CA VAL A 113 16.54 -3.72 -12.03
C VAL A 113 15.69 -2.58 -12.59
N VAL A 114 16.27 -1.38 -12.61
CA VAL A 114 15.66 -0.23 -13.30
C VAL A 114 15.81 -0.45 -14.81
N GLY A 115 14.69 -0.48 -15.53
CA GLY A 115 14.66 -0.62 -17.00
C GLY A 115 14.21 0.65 -17.72
N GLY A 116 13.65 1.62 -17.01
CA GLY A 116 13.23 2.90 -17.57
C GLY A 116 12.79 3.88 -16.50
N TRP A 117 12.43 5.09 -16.91
CA TRP A 117 11.86 6.10 -16.04
C TRP A 117 10.79 6.94 -16.74
N LEU A 118 9.93 7.53 -15.92
CA LEU A 118 8.91 8.50 -16.33
C LEU A 118 9.30 9.89 -15.82
N PRO A 119 9.12 10.95 -16.63
CA PRO A 119 9.34 12.31 -16.18
C PRO A 119 8.32 12.69 -15.09
N GLY A 120 8.73 13.56 -14.17
CA GLY A 120 7.84 14.14 -13.18
C GLY A 120 6.90 15.17 -13.81
N VAL A 121 5.67 15.28 -13.29
CA VAL A 121 4.70 16.26 -13.78
C VAL A 121 5.06 17.65 -13.26
N GLY A 122 5.35 18.59 -14.17
CA GLY A 122 5.63 19.99 -13.83
C GLY A 122 6.99 20.21 -13.16
N VAL A 123 7.89 19.22 -13.22
CA VAL A 123 9.20 19.25 -12.57
C VAL A 123 10.26 18.61 -13.47
N ASP A 124 11.48 19.14 -13.43
CA ASP A 124 12.61 18.65 -14.23
C ASP A 124 13.40 17.55 -13.50
N HIS A 125 12.70 16.51 -13.05
CA HIS A 125 13.32 15.32 -12.45
C HIS A 125 12.49 14.06 -12.75
N ILE A 126 13.06 12.89 -12.45
CA ILE A 126 12.38 11.59 -12.58
C ILE A 126 11.15 11.58 -11.65
N GLY A 127 9.97 11.32 -12.20
CA GLY A 127 8.73 11.15 -11.45
C GLY A 127 8.52 9.72 -10.97
N ALA A 128 8.97 8.74 -11.75
CA ALA A 128 8.93 7.32 -11.38
C ALA A 128 10.01 6.52 -12.09
N VAL A 129 10.46 5.43 -11.48
CA VAL A 129 11.31 4.41 -12.11
C VAL A 129 10.49 3.17 -12.45
N LEU A 130 10.75 2.60 -13.62
CA LEU A 130 10.16 1.35 -14.10
C LEU A 130 11.11 0.22 -13.71
N VAL A 131 10.61 -0.74 -12.96
CA VAL A 131 11.43 -1.81 -12.38
C VAL A 131 11.00 -3.18 -12.88
N GLY A 132 11.97 -4.08 -12.95
CA GLY A 132 11.75 -5.47 -13.32
C GLY A 132 12.69 -6.45 -12.64
N ALA A 133 12.37 -7.74 -12.78
CA ALA A 133 13.18 -8.85 -12.31
C ALA A 133 13.48 -9.81 -13.47
N TYR A 134 14.65 -10.43 -13.46
CA TYR A 134 14.97 -11.45 -14.46
C TYR A 134 14.27 -12.76 -14.11
N GLY A 135 13.48 -13.29 -15.04
CA GLY A 135 12.94 -14.64 -14.93
C GLY A 135 13.99 -15.71 -15.26
N PHE A 136 13.65 -16.99 -15.05
CA PHE A 136 14.55 -18.13 -15.31
C PHE A 136 15.10 -18.19 -16.75
N ALA A 137 14.37 -17.64 -17.72
CA ALA A 137 14.81 -17.56 -19.11
C ALA A 137 15.80 -16.41 -19.39
N GLY A 138 16.32 -15.72 -18.36
CA GLY A 138 17.26 -14.61 -18.50
C GLY A 138 16.67 -13.34 -19.10
N ARG A 139 15.34 -13.19 -19.06
CA ARG A 139 14.62 -12.02 -19.60
C ARG A 139 14.07 -11.13 -18.49
N LEU A 140 14.18 -9.81 -18.67
CA LEU A 140 13.72 -8.81 -17.71
C LEU A 140 12.20 -8.63 -17.81
N GLN A 141 11.47 -9.09 -16.80
CA GLN A 141 10.03 -8.96 -16.71
C GLN A 141 9.65 -7.72 -15.91
N PHE A 142 8.67 -6.97 -16.39
CA PHE A 142 8.20 -5.77 -15.70
C PHE A 142 7.48 -6.14 -14.40
N CYS A 143 7.85 -5.48 -13.29
CA CYS A 143 7.29 -5.73 -11.96
C CYS A 143 6.51 -4.54 -11.38
N GLY A 144 6.66 -3.33 -11.94
CA GLY A 144 5.92 -2.16 -11.49
C GLY A 144 6.62 -0.84 -11.77
N ALA A 145 5.90 0.24 -11.48
CA ALA A 145 6.44 1.60 -11.46
C ALA A 145 6.54 2.08 -10.01
N VAL A 146 7.72 2.57 -9.62
CA VAL A 146 7.98 3.09 -8.27
C VAL A 146 8.11 4.60 -8.37
N PRO A 147 7.19 5.38 -7.77
CA PRO A 147 7.31 6.82 -7.74
C PRO A 147 8.61 7.25 -7.07
N ALA A 148 9.33 8.15 -7.72
CA ALA A 148 10.47 8.83 -7.15
C ALA A 148 9.92 9.88 -6.16
N GLY A 149 9.63 9.43 -4.94
CA GLY A 149 8.99 10.30 -3.94
C GLY A 149 9.81 11.57 -3.68
N ALA A 150 9.15 12.69 -3.42
CA ALA A 150 9.77 14.00 -3.14
C ALA A 150 10.76 14.02 -1.94
N LYS A 151 10.81 12.94 -1.15
CA LYS A 151 11.75 12.75 -0.02
C LYS A 151 12.78 11.65 -0.29
N CYS A 152 13.00 11.27 -1.54
CA CYS A 152 14.08 10.38 -1.92
C CYS A 152 15.22 11.23 -2.49
N PRO A 153 16.28 11.55 -1.71
CA PRO A 153 17.46 12.25 -2.24
C PRO A 153 18.08 11.49 -3.42
N SER A 154 17.87 10.18 -3.47
CA SER A 154 18.34 9.34 -4.56
C SER A 154 17.67 9.64 -5.90
N ALA A 155 16.45 10.18 -5.94
CA ALA A 155 15.78 10.50 -7.20
C ALA A 155 16.53 11.57 -8.00
N ALA A 156 17.10 12.56 -7.30
CA ALA A 156 17.94 13.59 -7.91
C ALA A 156 19.35 13.05 -8.25
N SER A 157 19.95 12.22 -7.38
CA SER A 157 21.30 11.66 -7.62
C SER A 157 21.32 10.49 -8.61
N THR A 158 20.17 9.93 -8.99
CA THR A 158 20.04 8.80 -9.93
C THR A 158 19.95 9.26 -11.39
N TYR A 159 19.67 10.55 -11.65
CA TYR A 159 19.47 11.04 -13.01
C TYR A 159 20.72 10.90 -13.89
N GLU A 160 21.87 11.33 -13.39
CA GLU A 160 23.13 11.33 -14.17
C GLU A 160 23.56 9.90 -14.58
N PRO A 161 23.66 8.90 -13.69
CA PRO A 161 24.03 7.54 -14.08
C PRO A 161 23.03 6.87 -15.03
N VAL A 162 21.73 7.16 -14.86
CA VAL A 162 20.66 6.55 -15.66
C VAL A 162 20.57 7.16 -17.05
N SER A 163 20.82 8.47 -17.19
CA SER A 163 20.86 9.16 -18.48
C SER A 163 21.96 8.62 -19.41
N LEU A 164 23.09 8.18 -18.85
CA LEU A 164 24.19 7.57 -19.60
C LEU A 164 23.85 6.19 -20.18
N LEU A 165 22.84 5.52 -19.62
CA LEU A 165 22.38 4.20 -20.07
C LEU A 165 21.18 4.29 -21.02
N ARG A 166 20.84 5.50 -21.50
CA ARG A 166 19.65 5.73 -22.33
C ARG A 166 19.69 4.88 -23.60
N ARG A 167 18.58 4.20 -23.89
CA ARG A 167 18.38 3.42 -25.12
C ARG A 167 17.03 3.73 -25.75
N ARG A 168 16.88 3.40 -27.03
CA ARG A 168 15.64 3.64 -27.80
C ARG A 168 14.56 2.58 -27.60
N THR A 169 14.94 1.37 -27.20
CA THR A 169 14.04 0.22 -27.11
C THR A 169 13.86 -0.22 -25.66
N SER A 170 12.67 -0.70 -25.31
CA SER A 170 12.41 -1.29 -24.00
C SER A 170 13.38 -2.44 -23.70
N PRO A 171 13.94 -2.53 -22.47
CA PRO A 171 14.66 -3.71 -22.01
C PRO A 171 13.72 -4.79 -21.46
N PHE A 172 12.44 -4.48 -21.26
CA PHE A 172 11.45 -5.44 -20.76
C PHE A 172 11.03 -6.42 -21.86
N SER A 173 10.82 -7.68 -21.49
CA SER A 173 10.43 -8.74 -22.42
C SER A 173 8.98 -8.65 -22.88
N ASP A 174 8.11 -8.08 -22.05
CA ASP A 174 6.69 -7.92 -22.33
C ASP A 174 6.37 -6.43 -22.53
N PRO A 175 5.35 -6.11 -23.34
CA PRO A 175 4.87 -4.74 -23.46
C PRO A 175 4.41 -4.23 -22.09
N LEU A 176 4.69 -2.95 -21.82
CA LEU A 176 4.24 -2.33 -20.59
C LEU A 176 2.71 -2.17 -20.60
N PRO A 177 2.03 -2.38 -19.45
CA PRO A 177 0.62 -2.08 -19.31
C PRO A 177 0.28 -0.60 -19.60
N ASP A 178 -0.84 -0.37 -20.31
CA ASP A 178 -1.30 0.97 -20.69
C ASP A 178 -1.53 1.91 -19.51
N PHE A 179 -1.89 1.39 -18.33
CA PHE A 179 -2.20 2.18 -17.13
C PHE A 179 -0.97 2.84 -16.48
N ILE A 180 0.24 2.45 -16.86
CA ILE A 180 1.48 3.06 -16.37
C ILE A 180 1.64 4.46 -16.97
N PHE A 181 1.09 4.67 -18.15
CA PHE A 181 0.98 5.97 -18.77
C PHE A 181 -0.24 6.67 -18.18
N PRO A 182 -0.09 7.86 -17.56
CA PRO A 182 -1.26 8.61 -17.12
C PRO A 182 -2.19 8.83 -18.33
N PRO A 183 -3.53 8.80 -18.18
CA PRO A 183 -4.49 8.79 -19.29
C PRO A 183 -4.61 10.12 -20.08
N TRP A 184 -3.58 10.97 -20.06
CA TRP A 184 -3.52 12.23 -20.81
C TRP A 184 -2.61 12.08 -22.03
N PRO A 185 -2.81 12.88 -23.10
CA PRO A 185 -2.04 12.75 -24.33
C PRO A 185 -0.63 13.28 -24.10
N MET A 186 0.24 12.47 -23.51
CA MET A 186 1.65 12.57 -23.78
C MET A 186 1.88 11.90 -25.14
N GLY A 187 2.41 12.65 -26.11
CA GLY A 187 2.80 12.10 -27.40
C GLY A 187 3.79 10.93 -27.24
N ASP A 188 4.20 10.33 -28.36
CA ASP A 188 5.01 9.10 -28.48
C ASP A 188 6.39 9.07 -27.77
N THR A 189 6.66 9.94 -26.78
CA THR A 189 7.98 10.28 -26.23
C THR A 189 8.06 10.34 -24.69
N ALA A 190 7.20 9.66 -23.93
CA ALA A 190 7.17 9.82 -22.47
C ALA A 190 7.89 8.73 -21.65
N THR A 191 8.70 7.87 -22.26
CA THR A 191 9.51 6.89 -21.52
C THR A 191 10.93 6.88 -22.05
N ASP A 192 11.85 7.18 -21.15
CA ASP A 192 13.26 7.00 -21.40
C ASP A 192 13.70 5.66 -20.84
N TRP A 193 14.22 4.81 -21.72
CA TRP A 193 14.68 3.49 -21.35
C TRP A 193 16.13 3.55 -20.92
N CYS A 194 16.49 2.82 -19.88
CA CYS A 194 17.87 2.61 -19.47
C CYS A 194 18.29 1.15 -19.68
N GLY A 195 19.56 0.95 -20.01
CA GLY A 195 20.22 -0.35 -19.88
C GLY A 195 20.41 -0.77 -18.41
N ARG A 196 20.99 -1.96 -18.21
CA ARG A 196 21.32 -2.49 -16.87
C ARG A 196 22.28 -1.54 -16.15
N LEU A 197 21.92 -1.09 -14.95
CA LEU A 197 22.85 -0.40 -14.05
C LEU A 197 23.93 -1.38 -13.53
N PRO A 198 25.23 -1.09 -13.69
CA PRO A 198 26.30 -1.89 -13.09
C PRO A 198 26.23 -1.82 -11.55
N GLY A 199 26.45 -2.94 -10.85
CA GLY A 199 26.52 -2.98 -9.38
C GLY A 199 25.30 -3.56 -8.65
N THR A 200 24.28 -4.05 -9.36
CA THR A 200 23.20 -4.84 -8.74
C THR A 200 23.65 -6.29 -8.58
N GLU A 201 24.03 -6.67 -7.36
CA GLU A 201 24.26 -8.05 -6.94
C GLU A 201 22.95 -8.66 -6.41
N TRP A 202 22.82 -9.98 -6.57
CA TRP A 202 21.61 -10.73 -6.27
C TRP A 202 21.69 -11.38 -4.90
N HIS A 203 20.63 -11.24 -4.08
CA HIS A 203 20.33 -12.18 -3.02
C HIS A 203 18.85 -12.58 -3.05
N SER A 204 18.56 -13.83 -3.43
CA SER A 204 17.23 -14.41 -3.29
C SER A 204 17.01 -14.84 -1.84
N SER A 205 16.02 -14.26 -1.16
CA SER A 205 15.56 -14.74 0.16
C SER A 205 14.35 -15.67 0.08
N ALA A 206 13.93 -16.09 -1.12
CA ALA A 206 12.83 -17.04 -1.25
C ALA A 206 13.36 -18.47 -1.04
N PRO A 207 12.75 -19.28 -0.15
CA PRO A 207 13.16 -20.66 0.05
C PRO A 207 12.97 -21.44 -1.24
N VAL A 208 14.00 -22.21 -1.60
CA VAL A 208 13.94 -23.20 -2.68
C VAL A 208 12.87 -24.21 -2.28
N MET A 209 11.70 -24.14 -2.91
CA MET A 209 10.75 -25.26 -2.89
C MET A 209 11.34 -26.33 -3.81
N GLU A 210 12.19 -27.20 -3.24
CA GLU A 210 12.60 -28.43 -3.91
C GLU A 210 11.37 -29.29 -4.14
N GLY A 211 10.93 -29.35 -5.40
CA GLY A 211 9.97 -30.34 -5.86
C GLY A 211 10.63 -31.71 -5.82
N SER A 212 10.42 -32.42 -4.72
CA SER A 212 10.64 -33.86 -4.64
C SER A 212 9.75 -34.55 -5.66
N SER A 213 10.40 -35.28 -6.56
CA SER A 213 9.82 -36.23 -7.49
C SER A 213 9.12 -37.35 -6.72
N ASN A 214 7.93 -37.73 -7.18
CA ASN A 214 7.46 -39.11 -7.13
C ASN A 214 6.50 -39.34 -8.30
#